data_AF-A0A2Z2NR26-F1
#
_entry.id   AF-A0A2Z2NR26-F1
#
_cell.length_a   1.000
_cell.length_b   1.000
_cell.length_c   1.000
_cell.angle_alpha   90.00
_cell.angle_beta   90.00
_cell.angle_gamma   90.00
#
_symmetry.space_group_name_H-M   'P 1'
#
loop_
_entity.id
_entity.type
_entity.pdbx_description
1 polymer ?
#
loop_
_entity_poly.entity_id
_entity_poly.type
_entity_poly.pdbx_seq_one_letter_code
_entity_poly.pdbx_strand_id
1 'polypeptide(L)'
;MPRPQCESPFFSELLRKAFRHFLIAAVMLPLASCSVVGDIVNVDEVKPWQRGVLARDDMQLINDALEQSVDDHIYFSREASTGGVSIQGGGCGCN
;
A
#
# COMPACT_ATOMS: atom_id res chain seq x y z
N MET A 1 11.14 -14.99 62.80
CA MET A 1 10.56 -14.72 61.46
C MET A 1 11.70 -14.38 60.50
N PRO A 2 12.11 -15.30 59.60
CA PRO A 2 13.01 -14.94 58.52
C PRO A 2 12.20 -14.37 57.34
N ARG A 3 12.69 -13.29 56.73
CA ARG A 3 12.11 -12.71 55.51
C ARG A 3 12.33 -13.65 54.31
N PRO A 4 11.37 -13.77 53.37
CA PRO A 4 11.55 -14.59 52.18
C PRO A 4 12.59 -13.94 51.27
N GLN A 5 13.73 -14.61 51.09
CA GLN A 5 14.70 -14.31 50.05
C GLN A 5 14.08 -14.71 48.71
N CYS A 6 13.55 -13.74 47.96
CA CYS A 6 13.13 -13.93 46.59
C CYS A 6 14.09 -13.17 45.68
N GLU A 7 15.34 -13.61 45.61
CA GLU A 7 16.30 -13.14 44.62
C GLU A 7 16.60 -14.31 43.70
N SER A 8 15.83 -14.40 42.61
CA SER A 8 16.08 -15.42 41.60
C SER A 8 17.21 -14.92 40.67
N PRO A 9 18.41 -15.55 40.67
CA PRO A 9 19.45 -15.27 39.67
C PRO A 9 18.97 -15.59 38.25
N PHE A 10 17.79 -16.20 38.12
CA PHE A 10 17.12 -16.45 36.88
C PHE A 10 16.62 -15.17 36.19
N PHE A 11 16.15 -14.16 36.94
CA PHE A 11 15.57 -12.93 36.37
C PHE A 11 16.66 -12.01 35.79
N SER A 12 17.80 -11.87 36.46
CA SER A 12 18.96 -11.10 35.96
C SER A 12 19.56 -11.70 34.69
N GLU A 13 19.62 -13.03 34.62
CA GLU A 13 20.17 -13.76 33.48
C GLU A 13 19.20 -13.72 32.29
N LEU A 14 17.89 -13.71 32.56
CA LEU A 14 16.86 -13.54 31.55
C LEU A 14 16.89 -12.13 30.95
N LEU A 15 17.01 -11.10 31.78
CA LEU A 15 17.19 -9.70 31.35
C LEU A 15 18.47 -9.51 30.53
N ARG A 16 19.58 -10.12 30.97
CA ARG A 16 20.86 -10.07 30.25
C ARG A 16 20.81 -10.79 28.91
N LYS A 17 20.14 -11.95 28.83
CA LYS A 17 19.90 -12.68 27.58
C LYS A 17 18.98 -11.90 26.65
N ALA A 18 17.88 -11.35 27.15
CA ALA A 18 16.95 -10.53 26.37
C ALA A 18 17.65 -9.29 25.81
N PHE A 19 18.46 -8.59 26.61
CA PHE A 19 19.26 -7.45 26.17
C PHE A 19 20.29 -7.85 25.11
N ARG A 20 20.98 -8.99 25.29
CA ARG A 20 21.94 -9.50 24.29
C ARG A 20 21.23 -9.88 22.98
N HIS A 21 20.08 -10.54 23.04
CA HIS A 21 19.31 -10.88 21.84
C HIS A 21 18.75 -9.63 21.16
N PHE A 22 18.33 -8.63 21.93
CA PHE A 22 17.92 -7.33 21.41
C PHE A 22 19.07 -6.61 20.71
N LEU A 23 20.27 -6.59 21.31
CA LEU A 23 21.47 -6.03 20.69
C LEU A 23 21.87 -6.77 19.41
N ILE A 24 21.80 -8.10 19.40
CA ILE A 24 22.10 -8.91 18.21
C ILE A 24 21.07 -8.63 17.09
N ALA A 25 19.78 -8.54 17.42
CA ALA A 25 18.73 -8.25 16.45
C ALA A 25 18.86 -6.82 15.87
N ALA A 26 19.17 -5.83 16.71
CA ALA A 26 19.37 -4.44 16.29
C ALA A 26 20.57 -4.26 15.34
N VAL A 27 21.62 -5.08 15.50
CA VAL A 27 22.79 -5.05 14.62
C VAL A 27 22.54 -5.82 13.33
N MET A 28 21.83 -6.95 13.34
CA MET A 28 21.60 -7.77 12.15
C MET A 28 20.52 -7.24 11.20
N LEU A 29 19.51 -6.52 11.72
CA LEU A 29 18.41 -5.96 10.93
C LEU A 29 18.84 -4.99 9.81
N PRO A 30 19.76 -4.04 10.02
CA PRO A 30 20.19 -3.13 8.95
C PRO A 30 21.02 -3.80 7.84
N LEU A 31 21.76 -4.89 8.13
CA LEU A 31 22.57 -5.57 7.10
C LEU A 31 21.72 -6.30 6.06
N ALA A 32 20.53 -6.77 6.41
CA ALA A 32 19.60 -7.42 5.48
C ALA A 32 18.84 -6.41 4.59
N SER A 33 18.89 -5.11 4.91
CA SER A 33 18.01 -4.10 4.31
C SER A 33 18.58 -3.47 3.03
N CYS A 34 19.90 -3.55 2.80
CA CYS A 34 20.55 -2.81 1.72
C CYS A 34 20.27 -3.35 0.31
N SER A 35 19.98 -4.65 0.16
CA SER A 35 19.77 -5.26 -1.17
C SER A 35 18.31 -5.24 -1.63
N VAL A 36 17.35 -5.25 -0.71
CA VAL A 36 15.92 -5.34 -1.05
C VAL A 36 15.30 -3.97 -1.35
N VAL A 37 15.76 -2.93 -0.66
CA VAL A 37 15.18 -1.58 -0.82
C VAL A 37 15.58 -0.94 -2.15
N GLY A 38 16.78 -1.23 -2.67
CA GLY A 38 17.27 -0.65 -3.93
C GLY A 38 16.40 -0.99 -5.13
N ASP A 39 16.03 -2.27 -5.28
CA ASP A 39 15.30 -2.74 -6.45
C ASP A 39 13.80 -2.36 -6.42
N ILE A 40 13.20 -2.17 -5.24
CA ILE A 40 11.77 -1.79 -5.12
C ILE A 40 11.51 -0.28 -5.23
N VAL A 41 12.53 0.56 -5.02
CA VAL A 41 12.41 2.03 -5.12
C VAL A 41 13.02 2.60 -6.40
N ASN A 42 13.77 1.81 -7.16
CA ASN A 42 14.35 2.26 -8.41
C ASN A 42 13.31 2.12 -9.54
N VAL A 43 12.94 3.25 -10.13
CA VAL A 43 12.08 3.29 -11.33
C VAL A 43 12.97 3.61 -12.52
N ASP A 44 13.28 2.59 -13.31
CA ASP A 44 14.01 2.77 -14.57
C ASP A 44 13.12 3.48 -15.60
N GLU A 45 13.69 4.48 -16.27
CA GLU A 45 13.02 5.19 -17.35
C GLU A 45 12.96 4.30 -18.61
N VAL A 46 11.77 3.77 -18.89
CA VAL A 46 11.52 2.91 -20.06
C VAL A 46 11.39 3.76 -21.32
N LYS A 47 12.32 3.58 -22.27
CA LYS A 47 12.35 4.30 -23.55
C LYS A 47 11.09 4.01 -24.39
N PRO A 48 10.61 4.94 -25.24
CA PRO A 48 9.34 4.80 -25.95
C PRO A 48 9.18 3.48 -26.75
N TRP A 49 10.24 3.01 -27.40
CA TRP A 49 10.22 1.76 -28.18
C TRP A 49 10.35 0.48 -27.33
N GLN A 50 10.77 0.59 -26.06
CA GLN A 50 10.78 -0.54 -25.11
C GLN A 50 9.37 -0.84 -24.59
N ARG A 51 8.42 0.09 -24.77
CA ARG A 51 7.03 -0.08 -24.35
C ARG A 51 6.24 -1.07 -25.23
N GLY A 52 6.85 -1.67 -26.26
CA GLY A 52 6.27 -2.76 -27.05
C GLY A 52 4.81 -2.53 -27.44
N VAL A 53 3.97 -3.57 -27.27
CA VAL A 53 2.51 -3.52 -27.50
C VAL A 53 1.77 -3.49 -26.15
N LEU A 54 2.17 -2.62 -25.21
CA LEU A 54 1.58 -2.56 -23.87
C LEU A 54 0.23 -1.80 -23.80
N ALA A 55 -0.18 -1.18 -24.90
CA ALA A 55 -1.45 -0.47 -25.04
C ALA A 55 -2.16 -0.97 -26.30
N ARG A 56 -2.55 -2.24 -26.28
CA ARG A 56 -3.39 -2.80 -27.34
C ARG A 56 -4.80 -2.19 -27.23
N ASP A 57 -5.52 -2.12 -28.34
CA ASP A 57 -6.88 -1.55 -28.36
C ASP A 57 -7.87 -2.33 -27.46
N ASP A 58 -7.63 -3.63 -27.23
CA ASP A 58 -8.39 -4.47 -26.29
C ASP A 58 -8.08 -4.20 -24.80
N MET A 59 -7.07 -3.38 -24.50
CA MET A 59 -6.72 -2.95 -23.14
C MET A 59 -7.20 -1.53 -22.83
N GLN A 60 -7.92 -0.87 -23.75
CA GLN A 60 -8.50 0.44 -23.49
C GLN A 60 -9.53 0.34 -22.36
N LEU A 61 -9.52 1.33 -21.45
CA LEU A 61 -10.47 1.42 -20.34
C LEU A 61 -11.91 1.46 -20.83
N ILE A 62 -12.12 2.05 -22.01
CA ILE A 62 -13.37 2.07 -22.74
C ILE A 62 -13.06 1.44 -24.10
N ASN A 63 -13.63 0.27 -24.37
CA ASN A 63 -13.45 -0.41 -25.64
C ASN A 63 -14.58 -0.09 -26.65
N ASP A 64 -15.79 0.16 -26.14
CA ASP A 64 -16.95 0.55 -26.94
C ASP A 64 -17.63 1.81 -26.35
N ALA A 65 -17.74 2.85 -27.18
CA ALA A 65 -18.39 4.10 -26.81
C ALA A 65 -19.90 3.96 -26.57
N LEU A 66 -20.55 2.99 -27.22
CA LEU A 66 -21.97 2.71 -27.02
C LEU A 66 -22.21 2.09 -25.65
N GLU A 67 -21.40 1.09 -25.29
CA GLU A 67 -21.47 0.43 -23.97
C GLU A 67 -21.26 1.44 -22.85
N GLN A 68 -20.22 2.29 -22.97
CA GLN A 68 -19.97 3.36 -22.00
C GLN A 68 -21.15 4.34 -21.91
N SER A 69 -21.74 4.75 -23.04
CA SER A 69 -22.88 5.66 -23.03
C SER A 69 -24.10 5.06 -22.32
N VAL A 70 -24.34 3.76 -22.47
CA VAL A 70 -25.43 3.05 -21.79
C VAL A 70 -25.14 2.94 -20.29
N ASP A 71 -23.91 2.60 -19.92
CA ASP A 71 -23.49 2.52 -18.52
C ASP A 71 -23.59 3.87 -17.82
N ASP A 72 -23.17 4.96 -18.47
CA ASP A 72 -23.34 6.32 -17.97
C ASP A 72 -24.82 6.65 -17.77
N HIS A 73 -25.68 6.31 -18.73
CA HIS A 73 -27.13 6.52 -18.61
C HIS A 73 -27.74 5.75 -17.44
N ILE A 74 -27.32 4.50 -17.22
CA ILE A 74 -27.77 3.69 -16.08
C ILE A 74 -27.24 4.29 -14.77
N TYR A 75 -25.96 4.64 -14.72
CA TYR A 75 -25.28 5.20 -13.56
C TYR A 75 -25.95 6.50 -13.10
N PHE A 76 -26.16 7.46 -14.00
CA PHE A 76 -26.89 8.69 -13.67
C PHE A 76 -28.35 8.43 -13.30
N SER A 77 -29.02 7.46 -13.92
CA SER A 77 -30.40 7.12 -13.54
C SER A 77 -30.51 6.52 -12.14
N ARG A 78 -29.43 5.90 -11.63
CA ARG A 78 -29.39 5.24 -10.32
C ARG A 78 -28.80 6.12 -9.22
N GLU A 79 -27.76 6.90 -9.54
CA GLU A 79 -26.88 7.56 -8.57
C GLU A 79 -26.78 9.08 -8.77
N ALA A 80 -27.55 9.69 -9.69
CA ALA A 80 -27.50 11.15 -9.91
C ALA A 80 -27.83 11.98 -8.66
N SER A 81 -28.51 11.42 -7.66
CA SER A 81 -28.82 12.10 -6.40
C SER A 81 -27.65 12.17 -5.41
N THR A 82 -26.54 11.45 -5.67
CA THR A 82 -25.42 11.26 -4.73
C THR A 82 -24.07 11.80 -5.21
N GLY A 83 -24.02 12.32 -6.44
CA GLY A 83 -22.80 12.91 -7.00
C GLY A 83 -22.17 12.05 -8.08
N GLY A 84 -22.32 12.47 -9.34
CA GLY A 84 -21.75 11.78 -10.50
C GLY A 84 -20.28 12.10 -10.80
N VAL A 85 -19.71 11.43 -11.80
CA VAL A 85 -18.28 11.46 -12.19
C VAL A 85 -17.78 12.85 -12.65
N SER A 86 -18.69 13.80 -12.90
CA SER A 86 -18.37 15.18 -13.26
C SER A 86 -18.84 16.19 -12.20
N ILE A 87 -17.93 17.02 -11.70
CA ILE A 87 -18.26 18.22 -10.91
C ILE A 87 -18.72 19.31 -11.89
N GLN A 88 -20.01 19.34 -12.23
CA GLN A 88 -20.59 20.45 -12.99
C GLN A 88 -21.10 21.49 -12.00
N GLY A 89 -20.34 22.58 -11.84
CA GLY A 89 -20.71 23.68 -10.97
C GLY A 89 -21.95 24.42 -11.49
N GLY A 90 -23.01 24.43 -10.67
CA GLY A 90 -24.06 25.46 -10.68
C GLY A 90 -25.48 24.97 -10.94
N GLY A 91 -26.23 24.63 -9.88
CA GLY A 91 -27.69 24.72 -9.89
C GLY A 91 -28.46 23.71 -9.03
N CYS A 92 -28.97 24.16 -7.88
CA CYS A 92 -29.99 23.53 -7.03
C CYS A 92 -29.78 22.04 -6.63
N GLY A 93 -28.54 21.58 -6.46
CA GLY A 93 -28.16 20.82 -5.26
C GLY A 93 -28.85 19.47 -5.04
N CYS A 94 -29.11 18.72 -6.10
CA CYS A 94 -28.89 17.27 -6.06
C CYS A 94 -27.66 16.84 -6.87
N ASN A 95 -26.85 17.82 -7.26
CA ASN A 95 -25.39 17.92 -7.13
C ASN A 95 -25.06 19.42 -7.09
#